data_AF-A0AAV7KVH1-F1
#
_entry.id   AF-A0AAV7KVH1-F1
#
_cell.length_a   1.000
_cell.length_b   1.000
_cell.length_c   1.000
_cell.angle_alpha   90.00
_cell.angle_beta   90.00
_cell.angle_gamma   90.00
#
_symmetry.space_group_name_H-M   'P 1'
#
loop_
_entity.id
_entity.type
_entity.pdbx_description
1 polymer ?
#
loop_
_entity_poly.entity_id
_entity_poly.type
_entity_poly.pdbx_seq_one_letter_code
_entity_poly.pdbx_strand_id
1 'polypeptide(L)'
;MPRLRIQVLPSGISRECPVDRLVRDISLRFSADSPHSGSDQQTLQIQDQNDSYSAAMAPTILVHGSPQPVGRTSQEAAVQTGSSEQNGGQDSTSQPTLSELNSMAPEFLQYGHLGLSQECMSILKEFKRPSTRRSYAFKWKRFYIWCCQQGHNPIQAQEDVILSYLLHLAKSGLQVSSIKVHLSAITAYHKSPSQESFFTKPVVKDFLEGLKKVFPPIRRPSPPWELNIVLAKLMGPPFEPIHKASLQHLTWKAAFLVAITSARRVSEIQALSAKEPYTVFHDNRVVLRTHPSFLPKVVSEFHINQTITLPTFFPNPETPAEKALHSLDLKRVLKFYLDKTKSIRHSNRLFVNYGHLRTGEAASKRTISRWIVSCIVNTYQLANRQLLARPKAHSTRGKAATAALLNNVPISEICKAATWKSVHTFTRHYCLDSDASADAQVGQASLRNLFA
;
A
#
# COMPACT_ATOMS: atom_id res chain seq x y z
N MET A 1 11.97 -32.29 -7.94
CA MET A 1 10.82 -31.58 -8.53
C MET A 1 11.35 -30.64 -9.61
N PRO A 2 11.14 -30.92 -10.91
CA PRO A 2 11.82 -30.18 -11.96
C PRO A 2 11.20 -28.78 -12.13
N ARG A 3 12.06 -27.75 -12.09
CA ARG A 3 11.71 -26.36 -12.38
C ARG A 3 11.55 -26.21 -13.89
N LEU A 4 10.34 -25.92 -14.36
CA LEU A 4 10.10 -25.46 -15.73
C LEU A 4 10.79 -24.11 -15.94
N ARG A 5 11.88 -24.12 -16.71
CA ARG A 5 12.60 -22.93 -17.16
C ARG A 5 12.07 -22.61 -18.56
N ILE A 6 11.26 -21.57 -18.68
CA ILE A 6 10.72 -21.12 -19.97
C ILE A 6 11.76 -20.17 -20.58
N GLN A 7 12.53 -20.65 -21.56
CA GLN A 7 13.28 -19.79 -22.48
C GLN A 7 12.34 -19.39 -23.60
N VAL A 8 12.04 -18.09 -23.71
CA VAL A 8 11.40 -17.52 -24.90
C VAL A 8 12.53 -17.12 -25.84
N LEU A 9 12.72 -17.89 -26.92
CA LEU A 9 13.58 -17.48 -28.04
C LEU A 9 12.81 -16.52 -28.96
N PRO A 10 13.41 -15.41 -29.43
CA PRO A 10 12.84 -14.61 -30.51
C PRO A 10 13.11 -15.28 -31.86
N SER A 11 12.07 -15.43 -32.68
CA SER A 11 12.15 -15.91 -34.06
C SER A 11 12.61 -14.79 -35.01
N GLY A 12 13.85 -14.92 -35.48
CA GLY A 12 14.32 -14.76 -36.88
C GLY A 12 14.17 -13.43 -37.63
N ILE A 13 15.30 -12.73 -37.86
CA ILE A 13 15.69 -12.16 -39.17
C ILE A 13 17.20 -12.43 -39.38
N SER A 14 17.56 -12.64 -40.64
CA SER A 14 18.71 -13.32 -41.27
C SER A 14 20.11 -12.65 -41.28
N ARG A 15 21.13 -13.54 -41.25
CA ARG A 15 22.47 -13.54 -41.92
C ARG A 15 23.51 -12.41 -41.65
N GLU A 16 24.56 -12.73 -40.86
CA GLU A 16 26.00 -12.90 -41.25
C GLU A 16 27.03 -12.62 -40.12
N CYS A 17 27.96 -13.59 -39.96
CA CYS A 17 29.28 -13.70 -39.28
C CYS A 17 29.57 -13.29 -37.80
N PRO A 18 30.43 -14.05 -37.08
CA PRO A 18 30.63 -13.95 -35.63
C PRO A 18 31.82 -13.06 -35.25
N VAL A 19 31.67 -12.24 -34.20
CA VAL A 19 32.79 -11.58 -33.52
C VAL A 19 32.64 -11.75 -32.02
N ASP A 20 33.78 -11.96 -31.37
CA ASP A 20 34.01 -12.52 -30.05
C ASP A 20 33.18 -11.99 -28.88
N ARG A 21 32.91 -12.94 -27.96
CA ARG A 21 32.41 -12.72 -26.61
C ARG A 21 33.37 -11.82 -25.82
N LEU A 22 32.90 -10.62 -25.47
CA LEU A 22 33.39 -9.88 -24.31
C LEU A 22 32.26 -9.74 -23.29
N VAL A 23 32.36 -10.57 -22.25
CA VAL A 23 31.61 -10.43 -21.00
C VAL A 23 31.93 -9.04 -20.43
N ARG A 24 30.96 -8.14 -20.44
CA ARG A 24 31.02 -6.90 -19.65
C ARG A 24 30.25 -7.12 -18.37
N ASP A 25 31.00 -7.40 -17.31
CA ASP A 25 30.54 -7.26 -15.93
C ASP A 25 30.11 -5.81 -15.69
N ILE A 26 28.83 -5.61 -15.42
CA ILE A 26 28.32 -4.31 -14.95
C ILE A 26 28.48 -4.28 -13.43
N SER A 27 29.65 -3.87 -12.98
CA SER A 27 29.92 -3.51 -11.59
C SER A 27 29.36 -2.11 -11.31
N LEU A 28 28.30 -2.03 -10.50
CA LEU A 28 27.80 -0.75 -9.96
C LEU A 28 28.78 -0.23 -8.91
N ARG A 29 29.67 0.69 -9.29
CA ARG A 29 30.50 1.44 -8.35
C ARG A 29 29.69 2.60 -7.76
N PHE A 30 29.53 2.61 -6.44
CA PHE A 30 29.09 3.79 -5.70
C PHE A 30 30.35 4.52 -5.20
N SER A 31 30.63 5.72 -5.72
CA SER A 31 31.63 6.60 -5.11
C SER A 31 31.09 7.14 -3.79
N ALA A 32 31.84 6.92 -2.71
CA ALA A 32 31.65 7.58 -1.44
C ALA A 32 32.68 8.70 -1.34
N ASP A 33 32.30 9.92 -1.68
CA ASP A 33 33.08 11.12 -1.34
C ASP A 33 32.51 11.70 -0.04
N SER A 34 33.30 11.61 1.02
CA SER A 34 33.20 12.45 2.22
C SER A 34 34.51 13.19 2.35
N PRO A 35 34.51 14.53 2.53
CA PRO A 35 35.76 15.25 2.75
C PRO A 35 36.23 15.05 4.20
N HIS A 36 37.50 14.71 4.30
CA HIS A 36 38.30 14.68 5.52
C HIS A 36 38.34 16.06 6.22
N SER A 37 38.20 16.05 7.54
CA SER A 37 39.02 16.87 8.43
C SER A 37 39.37 16.03 9.66
N GLY A 38 40.66 15.80 9.87
CA GLY A 38 41.21 15.06 10.99
C GLY A 38 42.53 15.68 11.43
N SER A 39 42.58 16.09 12.69
CA SER A 39 43.72 16.28 13.57
C SER A 39 43.11 16.26 14.99
N ASP A 40 43.62 15.64 16.04
CA ASP A 40 44.88 14.96 16.31
C ASP A 40 44.69 13.85 17.35
N GLN A 41 45.66 12.94 17.30
CA GLN A 41 46.16 11.94 18.23
C GLN A 41 45.69 11.98 19.70
N GLN A 42 45.33 10.80 20.24
CA GLN A 42 46.13 10.17 21.31
C GLN A 42 45.82 8.68 21.49
N THR A 43 46.91 7.92 21.46
CA THR A 43 47.12 6.50 21.73
C THR A 43 46.71 6.12 23.15
N LEU A 44 46.20 4.90 23.37
CA LEU A 44 46.72 3.94 24.37
C LEU A 44 45.93 2.61 24.38
N GLN A 45 46.69 1.56 24.07
CA GLN A 45 46.72 0.21 24.66
C GLN A 45 45.52 -0.75 24.54
N ILE A 46 45.83 -1.79 23.76
CA ILE A 46 45.23 -3.11 23.68
C ILE A 46 45.52 -3.89 24.96
N GLN A 47 44.50 -4.54 25.52
CA GLN A 47 44.69 -5.81 26.21
C GLN A 47 43.47 -6.72 26.01
N ASP A 48 43.69 -7.75 25.20
CA ASP A 48 42.83 -8.91 24.98
C ASP A 48 42.84 -9.81 26.23
N GLN A 49 41.69 -10.35 26.63
CA GLN A 49 41.61 -11.71 27.19
C GLN A 49 40.15 -12.24 27.22
N ASN A 50 39.87 -13.11 26.25
CA ASN A 50 39.03 -14.32 26.29
C ASN A 50 37.76 -14.36 27.16
N ASP A 51 36.60 -14.22 26.50
CA ASP A 51 35.32 -14.70 26.99
C ASP A 51 35.14 -16.22 26.73
N SER A 52 34.87 -16.96 27.79
CA SER A 52 34.43 -18.36 27.74
C SER A 52 32.90 -18.45 27.73
N TYR A 53 32.41 -19.33 26.86
CA TYR A 53 31.03 -19.74 26.64
C TYR A 53 30.22 -20.02 27.92
N SER A 54 28.97 -19.53 27.96
CA SER A 54 27.87 -20.26 28.58
C SER A 54 26.51 -19.81 28.05
N ALA A 55 25.73 -20.78 27.55
CA ALA A 55 24.37 -20.61 27.06
C ALA A 55 23.39 -20.56 28.23
N ALA A 56 22.69 -19.44 28.40
CA ALA A 56 21.61 -19.30 29.38
C ALA A 56 20.25 -19.51 28.70
N MET A 57 19.58 -20.58 29.11
CA MET A 57 18.24 -21.01 28.72
C MET A 57 17.17 -19.94 29.02
N ALA A 58 16.27 -19.71 28.06
CA ALA A 58 15.10 -18.84 28.21
C ALA A 58 13.96 -19.55 28.97
N PRO A 59 13.27 -18.90 29.93
CA PRO A 59 12.11 -19.50 30.59
C PRO A 59 10.85 -19.44 29.71
N THR A 60 10.12 -20.55 29.74
CA THR A 60 8.79 -20.76 29.13
C THR A 60 7.75 -19.83 29.75
N ILE A 61 7.05 -19.02 28.93
CA ILE A 61 5.85 -18.29 29.35
C ILE A 61 4.62 -18.98 28.78
N LEU A 62 3.75 -19.42 29.70
CA LEU A 62 2.48 -20.09 29.47
C LEU A 62 1.43 -19.12 28.89
N VAL A 63 0.66 -19.60 27.91
CA VAL A 63 -0.41 -18.87 27.24
C VAL A 63 -1.68 -18.89 28.10
N HIS A 64 -2.20 -17.72 28.48
CA HIS A 64 -3.50 -17.58 29.13
C HIS A 64 -4.64 -17.53 28.10
N GLY A 65 -5.70 -18.29 28.36
CA GLY A 65 -6.86 -18.52 27.48
C GLY A 65 -7.68 -17.27 27.16
N SER A 66 -8.29 -17.30 25.97
CA SER A 66 -9.18 -16.25 25.44
C SER A 66 -10.59 -16.36 26.02
N PRO A 67 -11.25 -15.25 26.42
CA PRO A 67 -12.68 -15.26 26.67
C PRO A 67 -13.47 -15.14 25.35
N GLN A 68 -14.50 -15.97 25.19
CA GLN A 68 -15.50 -15.88 24.13
C GLN A 68 -16.40 -14.63 24.28
N PRO A 69 -16.96 -14.10 23.17
CA PRO A 69 -17.87 -12.96 23.21
C PRO A 69 -19.32 -13.39 23.52
N VAL A 70 -19.88 -12.84 24.60
CA VAL A 70 -21.31 -12.89 24.94
C VAL A 70 -22.10 -11.97 24.00
N GLY A 71 -23.12 -12.53 23.34
CA GLY A 71 -24.06 -11.79 22.52
C GLY A 71 -24.99 -10.91 23.35
N ARG A 72 -25.31 -9.72 22.85
CA ARG A 72 -26.39 -8.89 23.37
C ARG A 72 -27.38 -8.54 22.27
N THR A 73 -28.54 -9.15 22.41
CA THR A 73 -29.84 -8.83 21.83
C THR A 73 -30.31 -7.48 22.41
N SER A 74 -30.82 -6.58 21.57
CA SER A 74 -31.52 -5.36 22.03
C SER A 74 -33.02 -5.56 21.83
N GLN A 75 -33.77 -5.48 22.94
CA GLN A 75 -35.23 -5.34 22.94
C GLN A 75 -35.59 -3.86 23.10
N GLU A 76 -36.67 -3.48 22.41
CA GLU A 76 -37.40 -2.21 22.53
C GLU A 76 -38.15 -2.11 23.86
N ALA A 77 -38.32 -0.89 24.38
CA ALA A 77 -39.56 -0.45 25.03
C ALA A 77 -39.64 1.07 25.17
N ALA A 78 -40.89 1.54 25.02
CA ALA A 78 -41.44 2.89 24.95
C ALA A 78 -41.62 3.56 26.35
N VAL A 79 -41.39 4.88 26.49
CA VAL A 79 -42.39 5.98 26.63
C VAL A 79 -42.77 6.32 28.09
N GLN A 80 -42.48 7.53 28.56
CA GLN A 80 -43.44 8.59 28.97
C GLN A 80 -42.79 9.81 29.65
N THR A 81 -43.49 10.93 29.47
CA THR A 81 -43.35 12.32 29.88
C THR A 81 -43.46 12.59 31.38
N GLY A 82 -42.80 13.64 31.88
CA GLY A 82 -43.02 14.26 33.19
C GLY A 82 -42.17 15.50 33.42
N SER A 83 -42.75 16.52 34.05
CA SER A 83 -42.39 17.95 34.07
C SER A 83 -41.37 18.41 35.13
N SER A 84 -40.83 19.61 34.86
CA SER A 84 -40.12 20.63 35.65
C SER A 84 -39.93 20.48 37.16
N GLU A 85 -38.68 20.72 37.62
CA GLU A 85 -38.36 21.51 38.82
C GLU A 85 -36.90 22.01 38.77
N GLN A 86 -36.70 23.28 39.12
CA GLN A 86 -35.40 23.95 39.25
C GLN A 86 -34.81 23.69 40.64
N ASN A 87 -33.53 23.33 40.72
CA ASN A 87 -32.65 23.89 41.75
C ASN A 87 -31.17 23.72 41.41
N GLY A 88 -30.40 24.75 41.74
CA GLY A 88 -29.01 24.94 41.33
C GLY A 88 -27.98 24.13 42.12
N GLY A 89 -26.79 24.05 41.54
CA GLY A 89 -25.60 23.43 42.12
C GLY A 89 -24.54 23.29 41.04
N GLN A 90 -23.62 24.26 40.99
CA GLN A 90 -22.48 24.28 40.07
C GLN A 90 -21.53 23.13 40.40
N ASP A 91 -21.21 22.31 39.40
CA ASP A 91 -19.85 21.80 39.15
C ASP A 91 -19.79 21.21 37.73
N SER A 92 -19.60 22.11 36.76
CA SER A 92 -19.45 21.75 35.35
C SER A 92 -17.98 21.54 35.03
N THR A 93 -17.46 20.32 35.21
CA THR A 93 -16.36 19.84 34.38
C THR A 93 -16.91 19.57 32.98
N SER A 94 -17.03 20.64 32.19
CA SER A 94 -17.50 20.57 30.81
C SER A 94 -16.49 19.79 29.95
N GLN A 95 -16.80 18.53 29.64
CA GLN A 95 -16.16 17.86 28.51
C GLN A 95 -16.54 18.60 27.21
N PRO A 96 -15.59 18.97 26.35
CA PRO A 96 -15.91 19.69 25.12
C PRO A 96 -16.75 18.80 24.20
N THR A 97 -17.92 19.31 23.81
CA THR A 97 -18.83 18.64 22.89
C THR A 97 -18.28 18.68 21.46
N LEU A 98 -18.71 17.74 20.63
CA LEU A 98 -18.27 17.53 19.24
C LEU A 98 -18.37 18.79 18.34
N SER A 99 -19.15 19.80 18.75
CA SER A 99 -19.34 21.07 18.04
C SER A 99 -18.10 21.99 18.07
N GLU A 100 -17.37 22.06 19.20
CA GLU A 100 -16.17 22.92 19.32
C GLU A 100 -15.00 22.40 18.47
N LEU A 101 -14.90 21.08 18.33
CA LEU A 101 -13.93 20.40 17.46
C LEU A 101 -14.15 20.66 15.96
N ASN A 102 -15.36 21.04 15.55
CA ASN A 102 -15.70 21.37 14.16
C ASN A 102 -15.56 22.88 13.85
N SER A 103 -15.45 23.73 14.88
CA SER A 103 -15.30 25.19 14.72
C SER A 103 -13.89 25.59 14.25
N MET A 104 -12.89 24.73 14.45
CA MET A 104 -11.50 25.03 14.09
C MET A 104 -11.19 24.62 12.65
N ALA A 105 -11.28 25.58 11.74
CA ALA A 105 -10.75 25.42 10.40
C ALA A 105 -9.21 25.38 10.43
N PRO A 106 -8.55 24.35 9.85
CA PRO A 106 -7.09 24.34 9.72
C PRO A 106 -6.56 25.59 9.03
N GLU A 107 -5.30 25.93 9.26
CA GLU A 107 -4.67 27.17 8.81
C GLU A 107 -4.73 27.37 7.28
N PHE A 108 -4.67 26.29 6.49
CA PHE A 108 -4.88 26.35 5.03
C PHE A 108 -6.33 26.67 4.60
N LEU A 109 -7.25 26.84 5.55
CA LEU A 109 -8.59 27.38 5.33
C LEU A 109 -8.75 28.78 5.94
N GLN A 110 -7.74 29.30 6.63
CA GLN A 110 -7.74 30.64 7.24
C GLN A 110 -7.36 31.74 6.25
N TYR A 111 -7.61 31.57 4.94
CA TYR A 111 -7.48 32.64 3.94
C TYR A 111 -8.61 33.68 3.99
N GLY A 112 -9.53 33.56 4.96
CA GLY A 112 -10.69 34.46 5.09
C GLY A 112 -10.32 35.93 5.31
N HIS A 113 -9.12 36.21 5.81
CA HIS A 113 -8.60 37.57 6.01
C HIS A 113 -8.10 38.23 4.71
N LEU A 114 -7.93 37.47 3.62
CA LEU A 114 -7.34 37.95 2.36
C LEU A 114 -8.37 38.60 1.41
N GLY A 115 -9.64 38.73 1.81
CA GLY A 115 -10.67 39.36 0.96
C GLY A 115 -10.94 38.66 -0.37
N LEU A 116 -10.63 37.35 -0.48
CA LEU A 116 -10.75 36.59 -1.73
C LEU A 116 -12.20 36.31 -2.12
N SER A 117 -12.45 36.18 -3.43
CA SER A 117 -13.76 35.76 -3.94
C SER A 117 -14.14 34.36 -3.46
N GLN A 118 -15.45 34.07 -3.41
CA GLN A 118 -15.95 32.76 -3.01
C GLN A 118 -15.45 31.64 -3.93
N GLU A 119 -15.28 31.93 -5.22
CA GLU A 119 -14.72 30.99 -6.21
C GLU A 119 -13.27 30.66 -5.89
N CYS A 120 -12.42 31.66 -5.61
CA CYS A 120 -11.03 31.44 -5.19
C CYS A 120 -10.96 30.63 -3.90
N MET A 121 -11.82 30.94 -2.92
CA MET A 121 -11.91 30.18 -1.67
C MET A 121 -12.35 28.73 -1.90
N SER A 122 -13.22 28.47 -2.88
CA SER A 122 -13.64 27.11 -3.24
C SER A 122 -12.47 26.29 -3.83
N ILE A 123 -11.61 26.92 -4.63
CA ILE A 123 -10.42 26.28 -5.22
C ILE A 123 -9.37 26.00 -4.15
N LEU A 124 -9.12 26.96 -3.24
CA LEU A 124 -8.16 26.78 -2.14
C LEU A 124 -8.56 25.63 -1.21
N LYS A 125 -9.86 25.41 -0.98
CA LYS A 125 -10.38 24.25 -0.23
C LYS A 125 -9.99 22.91 -0.87
N GLU A 126 -9.74 22.86 -2.18
CA GLU A 126 -9.35 21.65 -2.91
C GLU A 126 -7.85 21.36 -2.89
N PHE A 127 -7.02 22.28 -2.36
CA PHE A 127 -5.57 22.06 -2.19
C PHE A 127 -5.24 20.76 -1.44
N LYS A 128 -6.07 20.36 -0.46
CA LYS A 128 -5.97 19.08 0.23
C LYS A 128 -7.12 18.15 -0.15
N ARG A 129 -6.75 16.95 -0.60
CA ARG A 129 -7.72 15.87 -0.85
C ARG A 129 -8.63 15.61 0.36
N PRO A 130 -9.90 15.25 0.14
CA PRO A 130 -10.82 14.89 1.22
C PRO A 130 -10.27 13.84 2.20
N SER A 131 -9.54 12.84 1.69
CA SER A 131 -8.91 11.82 2.53
C SER A 131 -7.82 12.38 3.45
N THR A 132 -7.04 13.35 2.96
CA THR A 132 -5.99 14.01 3.73
C THR A 132 -6.61 14.93 4.79
N ARG A 133 -7.63 15.72 4.42
CA ARG A 133 -8.42 16.54 5.36
C ARG A 133 -8.95 15.71 6.52
N ARG A 134 -9.64 14.60 6.23
CA ARG A 134 -10.15 13.66 7.26
C ARG A 134 -9.04 13.05 8.11
N SER A 135 -7.94 12.63 7.50
CA SER A 135 -6.79 12.08 8.25
C SER A 135 -6.18 13.12 9.18
N TYR A 136 -6.08 14.38 8.76
CA TYR A 136 -5.52 15.43 9.58
C TYR A 136 -6.47 15.80 10.72
N ALA A 137 -7.76 15.98 10.44
CA ALA A 137 -8.77 16.24 11.46
C ALA A 137 -8.80 15.15 12.54
N PHE A 138 -8.74 13.87 12.15
CA PHE A 138 -8.66 12.76 13.10
C PHE A 138 -7.42 12.81 13.99
N LYS A 139 -6.26 13.15 13.41
CA LYS A 139 -4.99 13.22 14.15
C LYS A 139 -4.92 14.43 15.07
N TRP A 140 -5.42 15.57 14.58
CA TRP A 140 -5.62 16.77 15.38
C TRP A 140 -6.52 16.49 16.59
N LYS A 141 -7.69 15.86 16.38
CA LYS A 141 -8.59 15.47 17.47
C LYS A 141 -7.90 14.59 18.52
N ARG A 142 -7.05 13.65 18.10
CA ARG A 142 -6.28 12.82 19.04
C ARG A 142 -5.29 13.64 19.87
N PHE A 143 -4.58 14.57 19.25
CA PHE A 143 -3.69 15.48 19.95
C PHE A 143 -4.46 16.39 20.91
N TYR A 144 -5.55 16.99 20.44
CA TYR A 144 -6.42 17.87 21.21
C TYR A 144 -6.87 17.21 22.51
N ILE A 145 -7.46 16.00 22.41
CA ILE A 145 -7.92 15.24 23.57
C ILE A 145 -6.76 14.94 24.53
N TRP A 146 -5.60 14.54 24.00
CA TRP A 146 -4.42 14.24 24.82
C TRP A 146 -3.93 15.48 25.58
N CYS A 147 -3.85 16.65 24.93
CA CYS A 147 -3.47 17.90 25.60
C CYS A 147 -4.44 18.28 26.71
N CYS A 148 -5.76 18.21 26.46
CA CYS A 148 -6.77 18.50 27.49
C CYS A 148 -6.62 17.57 28.70
N GLN A 149 -6.35 16.28 28.47
CA GLN A 149 -6.10 15.31 29.54
C GLN A 149 -4.83 15.59 30.35
N GLN A 150 -3.85 16.26 29.75
CA GLN A 150 -2.61 16.67 30.42
C GLN A 150 -2.66 18.11 30.97
N GLY A 151 -3.82 18.79 30.90
CA GLY A 151 -3.98 20.17 31.37
C GLY A 151 -3.31 21.23 30.49
N HIS A 152 -2.98 20.92 29.24
CA HIS A 152 -2.36 21.85 28.29
C HIS A 152 -3.36 22.42 27.29
N ASN A 153 -3.16 23.68 26.87
CA ASN A 153 -3.91 24.27 25.77
C ASN A 153 -3.45 23.66 24.43
N PRO A 154 -4.32 22.93 23.69
CA PRO A 154 -3.93 22.27 22.45
C PRO A 154 -3.65 23.25 21.29
N ILE A 155 -4.26 24.44 21.29
CA ILE A 155 -4.15 25.41 20.18
C ILE A 155 -2.81 26.13 20.21
N GLN A 156 -2.29 26.37 21.41
CA GLN A 156 -1.05 27.09 21.70
C GLN A 156 -0.07 26.20 22.47
N ALA A 157 -0.14 24.89 22.25
CA ALA A 157 0.72 23.93 22.92
C ALA A 157 2.19 24.26 22.67
N GLN A 158 2.96 24.32 23.75
CA GLN A 158 4.40 24.54 23.68
C GLN A 158 5.10 23.34 23.04
N GLU A 159 6.34 23.55 22.61
CA GLU A 159 7.08 22.54 21.85
C GLU A 159 7.37 21.27 22.65
N ASP A 160 7.70 21.41 23.93
CA ASP A 160 7.88 20.32 24.89
C ASP A 160 6.63 19.44 25.00
N VAL A 161 5.43 20.05 25.01
CA VAL A 161 4.14 19.35 25.01
C VAL A 161 3.96 18.54 23.74
N ILE A 162 4.31 19.12 22.58
CA ILE A 162 4.24 18.43 21.29
C ILE A 162 5.21 17.25 21.26
N LEU A 163 6.47 17.44 21.65
CA LEU A 163 7.45 16.35 21.71
C LEU A 163 7.01 15.24 22.66
N SER A 164 6.44 15.60 23.82
CA SER A 164 5.87 14.65 24.78
C SER A 164 4.71 13.84 24.20
N TYR A 165 3.82 14.47 23.42
CA TYR A 165 2.79 13.76 22.67
C TYR A 165 3.37 12.80 21.63
N LEU A 166 4.37 13.22 20.85
CA LEU A 166 5.01 12.36 19.86
C LEU A 166 5.69 11.16 20.52
N LEU A 167 6.32 11.35 21.69
CA LEU A 167 6.87 10.27 22.51
C LEU A 167 5.77 9.32 22.99
N HIS A 168 4.65 9.83 23.49
CA HIS A 168 3.49 9.03 23.89
C HIS A 168 2.97 8.17 22.73
N LEU A 169 2.91 8.73 21.51
CA LEU A 169 2.55 7.96 20.31
C LEU A 169 3.56 6.85 19.99
N ALA A 170 4.86 7.11 20.16
CA ALA A 170 5.89 6.09 19.94
C ALA A 170 5.78 4.96 20.98
N LYS A 171 5.64 5.31 22.27
CA LYS A 171 5.46 4.36 23.38
C LYS A 171 4.19 3.51 23.24
N SER A 172 3.15 4.03 22.60
CA SER A 172 1.93 3.27 22.26
C SER A 172 2.06 2.40 20.99
N GLY A 173 3.27 2.26 20.44
CA GLY A 173 3.58 1.37 19.32
C GLY A 173 3.32 1.99 17.94
N LEU A 174 3.07 3.30 17.86
CA LEU A 174 2.86 3.96 16.58
C LEU A 174 4.20 4.15 15.85
N GLN A 175 4.24 3.78 14.57
CA GLN A 175 5.45 3.91 13.75
C GLN A 175 5.82 5.38 13.52
N VAL A 176 7.12 5.69 13.47
CA VAL A 176 7.64 7.06 13.24
C VAL A 176 7.03 7.71 12.00
N SER A 177 6.79 6.94 10.93
CA SER A 177 6.11 7.45 9.72
C SER A 177 4.69 7.95 10.00
N SER A 178 3.95 7.32 10.90
CA SER A 178 2.61 7.73 11.33
C SER A 178 2.64 8.90 12.32
N ILE A 179 3.67 8.95 13.17
CA ILE A 179 3.94 10.06 14.10
C ILE A 179 4.20 11.34 13.31
N LYS A 180 5.01 11.28 12.23
CA LYS A 180 5.21 12.44 11.34
C LYS A 180 3.90 12.96 10.75
N VAL A 181 2.93 12.10 10.41
CA VAL A 181 1.62 12.58 9.94
C VAL A 181 0.80 13.25 11.04
N HIS A 182 0.96 12.83 12.31
CA HIS A 182 0.38 13.57 13.44
C HIS A 182 1.00 14.94 13.57
N LEU A 183 2.34 15.02 13.52
CA LEU A 183 3.03 16.31 13.54
C LEU A 183 2.58 17.21 12.39
N SER A 184 2.45 16.69 11.16
CA SER A 184 1.92 17.48 10.03
C SER A 184 0.47 17.94 10.22
N ALA A 185 -0.34 17.17 10.94
CA ALA A 185 -1.69 17.60 11.30
C ALA A 185 -1.64 18.68 12.36
N ILE A 186 -0.82 18.54 13.40
CA ILE A 186 -0.61 19.56 14.44
C ILE A 186 -0.13 20.87 13.80
N THR A 187 0.92 20.83 12.98
CA THR A 187 1.40 22.00 12.24
C THR A 187 0.30 22.69 11.42
N ALA A 188 -0.68 21.96 10.90
CA ALA A 188 -1.74 22.54 10.08
C ALA A 188 -2.89 23.18 10.87
N TYR A 189 -3.01 22.93 12.18
CA TYR A 189 -4.11 23.43 13.02
C TYR A 189 -3.60 24.29 14.19
N HIS A 190 -2.33 24.14 14.57
CA HIS A 190 -1.67 24.88 15.64
C HIS A 190 -1.49 26.34 15.23
N LYS A 191 -1.76 27.27 16.14
CA LYS A 191 -1.53 28.70 15.89
C LYS A 191 -0.11 29.06 16.33
N SER A 192 0.81 29.15 15.37
CA SER A 192 2.18 29.61 15.65
C SER A 192 2.31 31.11 15.34
N PRO A 193 2.86 31.93 16.26
CA PRO A 193 3.16 33.34 15.99
C PRO A 193 4.09 33.55 14.79
N SER A 194 5.03 32.62 14.57
CA SER A 194 5.99 32.68 13.46
C SER A 194 5.49 32.03 12.17
N GLN A 195 4.32 31.36 12.20
CA GLN A 195 3.81 30.49 11.11
C GLN A 195 4.79 29.41 10.62
N GLU A 196 5.91 29.18 11.33
CA GLU A 196 6.90 28.19 10.93
C GLU A 196 6.45 26.76 11.25
N SER A 197 6.74 25.85 10.32
CA SER A 197 6.47 24.43 10.49
C SER A 197 7.33 23.83 11.59
N PHE A 198 6.74 23.04 12.50
CA PHE A 198 7.51 22.27 13.49
C PHE A 198 8.60 21.38 12.87
N PHE A 199 8.49 21.00 11.59
CA PHE A 199 9.53 20.23 10.90
C PHE A 199 10.82 21.00 10.61
N THR A 200 10.82 22.34 10.66
CA THR A 200 12.02 23.15 10.39
C THR A 200 12.91 23.24 11.63
N LYS A 201 12.32 23.16 12.81
CA LYS A 201 13.00 23.31 14.11
C LYS A 201 14.03 22.21 14.38
N PRO A 202 15.30 22.55 14.70
CA PRO A 202 16.38 21.57 14.89
C PRO A 202 16.04 20.46 15.91
N VAL A 203 15.58 20.84 17.09
CA VAL A 203 15.20 19.89 18.16
C VAL A 203 14.12 18.89 17.74
N VAL A 204 13.14 19.31 16.93
CA VAL A 204 12.12 18.39 16.40
C VAL A 204 12.72 17.41 15.39
N LYS A 205 13.67 17.85 14.55
CA LYS A 205 14.38 16.96 13.62
C LYS A 205 15.21 15.93 14.39
N ASP A 206 16.00 16.38 15.36
CA ASP A 206 16.86 15.52 16.18
C ASP A 206 16.03 14.51 16.98
N PHE A 207 14.91 14.97 17.56
CA PHE A 207 13.96 14.10 18.24
C PHE A 207 13.37 13.03 17.32
N LEU A 208 12.96 13.39 16.10
CA LEU A 208 12.42 12.42 15.13
C LEU A 208 13.48 11.42 14.65
N GLU A 209 14.76 11.81 14.57
CA GLU A 209 15.86 10.88 14.30
C GLU A 209 16.15 9.98 15.52
N GLY A 210 16.13 10.53 16.73
CA GLY A 210 16.22 9.78 17.98
C GLY A 210 15.12 8.73 18.09
N LEU A 211 13.87 9.07 17.75
CA LEU A 211 12.76 8.12 17.71
C LEU A 211 13.00 6.96 16.74
N LYS A 212 13.69 7.16 15.61
CA LYS A 212 14.01 6.05 14.71
C LYS A 212 15.09 5.13 15.28
N LYS A 213 15.99 5.64 16.11
CA LYS A 213 17.02 4.82 16.77
C LYS A 213 16.40 4.01 17.91
N VAL A 214 15.56 4.65 18.73
CA VAL A 214 14.89 4.01 19.87
C VAL A 214 13.74 3.08 19.43
N PHE A 215 12.99 3.47 18.39
CA PHE A 215 11.88 2.71 17.83
C PHE A 215 12.14 2.42 16.34
N PRO A 216 13.05 1.48 16.03
CA PRO A 216 13.48 1.23 14.66
C PRO A 216 12.33 0.78 13.76
N PRO A 217 12.30 1.24 12.49
CA PRO A 217 11.27 0.84 11.54
C PRO A 217 11.52 -0.61 11.10
N ILE A 218 10.76 -1.56 11.67
CA ILE A 218 10.82 -2.96 11.26
C ILE A 218 10.08 -3.13 9.92
N ARG A 219 10.81 -3.56 8.89
CA ARG A 219 10.20 -3.95 7.61
C ARG A 219 9.45 -5.26 7.79
N ARG A 220 8.24 -5.33 7.22
CA ARG A 220 7.48 -6.58 7.22
C ARG A 220 8.11 -7.55 6.21
N PRO A 221 8.11 -8.86 6.50
CA PRO A 221 8.50 -9.88 5.54
C PRO A 221 7.71 -9.79 4.24
N SER A 222 8.23 -10.48 3.21
CA SER A 222 7.55 -10.67 1.93
C SER A 222 6.08 -11.09 2.15
N PRO A 223 5.14 -10.63 1.30
CA PRO A 223 3.73 -10.98 1.44
C PRO A 223 3.53 -12.50 1.59
N PRO A 224 2.59 -12.93 2.44
CA PRO A 224 2.46 -14.33 2.91
C PRO A 224 1.87 -15.28 1.84
N TRP A 225 2.02 -14.94 0.57
CA TRP A 225 1.48 -15.69 -0.55
C TRP A 225 2.42 -15.65 -1.78
N GLU A 226 2.34 -16.67 -2.61
CA GLU A 226 3.15 -16.87 -3.80
C GLU A 226 2.31 -16.71 -5.06
N LEU A 227 2.85 -15.99 -6.04
CA LEU A 227 2.13 -15.72 -7.28
C LEU A 227 1.82 -16.99 -8.07
N ASN A 228 2.77 -17.93 -8.13
CA ASN A 228 2.63 -19.16 -8.91
C ASN A 228 1.48 -20.05 -8.40
N ILE A 229 1.26 -20.11 -7.08
CA ILE A 229 0.15 -20.88 -6.51
C ILE A 229 -1.20 -20.30 -6.97
N VAL A 230 -1.33 -18.97 -6.93
CA VAL A 230 -2.56 -18.29 -7.35
C VAL A 230 -2.79 -18.49 -8.84
N LEU A 231 -1.79 -18.23 -9.68
CA LEU A 231 -1.90 -18.39 -11.14
C LEU A 231 -2.22 -19.84 -11.52
N ALA A 232 -1.54 -20.83 -10.92
CA ALA A 232 -1.81 -22.24 -11.18
C ALA A 232 -3.27 -22.62 -10.93
N LYS A 233 -3.88 -22.10 -9.85
CA LYS A 233 -5.28 -22.40 -9.51
C LYS A 233 -6.29 -21.60 -10.32
N LEU A 234 -5.93 -20.42 -10.82
CA LEU A 234 -6.77 -19.66 -11.75
C LEU A 234 -6.94 -20.34 -13.12
N MET A 235 -6.07 -21.30 -13.47
CA MET A 235 -6.14 -22.07 -14.72
C MET A 235 -7.09 -23.28 -14.68
N GLY A 236 -7.68 -23.58 -13.51
CA GLY A 236 -8.57 -24.73 -13.32
C GLY A 236 -9.89 -24.38 -12.63
N PRO A 237 -10.70 -25.39 -12.27
CA PRO A 237 -11.95 -25.17 -11.53
C PRO A 237 -11.71 -24.48 -10.17
N PRO A 238 -12.62 -23.61 -9.70
CA PRO A 238 -13.90 -23.21 -10.31
C PRO A 238 -13.79 -22.03 -11.29
N PHE A 239 -12.57 -21.62 -11.64
CA PHE A 239 -12.29 -20.47 -12.50
C PHE A 239 -12.36 -20.80 -14.00
N GLU A 240 -12.09 -22.05 -14.35
CA GLU A 240 -12.20 -22.61 -15.69
C GLU A 240 -13.07 -23.89 -15.68
N PRO A 241 -13.81 -24.19 -16.76
CA PRO A 241 -13.91 -23.40 -17.99
C PRO A 241 -14.70 -22.09 -17.78
N ILE A 242 -14.18 -20.98 -18.31
CA ILE A 242 -14.64 -19.62 -17.97
C ILE A 242 -16.14 -19.36 -18.15
N HIS A 243 -16.79 -20.03 -19.10
CA HIS A 243 -18.22 -19.87 -19.36
C HIS A 243 -19.09 -20.49 -18.24
N LYS A 244 -18.61 -21.56 -17.59
CA LYS A 244 -19.28 -22.20 -16.44
C LYS A 244 -18.93 -21.55 -15.10
N ALA A 245 -17.84 -20.79 -15.03
CA ALA A 245 -17.42 -20.11 -13.81
C ALA A 245 -18.53 -19.17 -13.29
N SER A 246 -18.82 -19.21 -11.99
CA SER A 246 -19.82 -18.29 -11.41
C SER A 246 -19.37 -16.83 -11.57
N LEU A 247 -20.32 -15.89 -11.58
CA LEU A 247 -19.98 -14.46 -11.71
C LEU A 247 -19.01 -14.00 -10.61
N GLN A 248 -19.12 -14.56 -9.41
CA GLN A 248 -18.16 -14.33 -8.32
C GLN A 248 -16.73 -14.73 -8.69
N HIS A 249 -16.50 -15.97 -9.13
CA HIS A 249 -15.16 -16.45 -9.48
C HIS A 249 -14.59 -15.72 -10.69
N LEU A 250 -15.42 -15.41 -11.70
CA LEU A 250 -15.03 -14.61 -12.84
C LEU A 250 -14.62 -13.19 -12.42
N THR A 251 -15.37 -12.57 -11.51
CA THR A 251 -15.03 -11.24 -10.95
C THR A 251 -13.71 -11.27 -10.18
N TRP A 252 -13.49 -12.30 -9.36
CA TRP A 252 -12.25 -12.47 -8.60
C TRP A 252 -11.04 -12.68 -9.52
N LYS A 253 -11.19 -13.53 -10.54
CA LYS A 253 -10.17 -13.76 -11.57
C LYS A 253 -9.83 -12.48 -12.31
N ALA A 254 -10.84 -11.78 -12.83
CA ALA A 254 -10.66 -10.51 -13.54
C ALA A 254 -9.98 -9.45 -12.66
N ALA A 255 -10.47 -9.23 -11.43
CA ALA A 255 -9.90 -8.24 -10.51
C ALA A 255 -8.45 -8.57 -10.11
N PHE A 256 -8.13 -9.84 -9.85
CA PHE A 256 -6.78 -10.26 -9.52
C PHE A 256 -5.84 -10.11 -10.72
N LEU A 257 -6.25 -10.57 -11.90
CA LEU A 257 -5.43 -10.48 -13.11
C LEU A 257 -5.17 -9.02 -13.51
N VAL A 258 -6.18 -8.14 -13.47
CA VAL A 258 -5.94 -6.69 -13.66
C VAL A 258 -4.94 -6.15 -12.64
N ALA A 259 -5.03 -6.56 -11.38
CA ALA A 259 -4.13 -6.09 -10.33
C ALA A 259 -2.68 -6.56 -10.52
N ILE A 260 -2.46 -7.81 -10.94
CA ILE A 260 -1.12 -8.38 -11.09
C ILE A 260 -0.46 -7.99 -12.41
N THR A 261 -1.22 -7.75 -13.48
CA THR A 261 -0.63 -7.39 -14.79
C THR A 261 -0.42 -5.89 -14.96
N SER A 262 -1.22 -5.05 -14.29
CA SER A 262 -1.08 -3.58 -14.39
C SER A 262 -0.19 -2.98 -13.30
N ALA A 263 0.05 -3.71 -12.21
CA ALA A 263 0.66 -3.20 -10.98
C ALA A 263 0.02 -1.91 -10.44
N ARG A 264 -1.27 -1.63 -10.73
CA ARG A 264 -1.97 -0.38 -10.36
C ARG A 264 -2.52 -0.38 -8.94
N ARG A 265 -2.76 0.82 -8.39
CA ARG A 265 -3.41 0.94 -7.07
C ARG A 265 -4.86 0.52 -7.21
N VAL A 266 -5.42 -0.07 -6.15
CA VAL A 266 -6.84 -0.44 -6.12
C VAL A 266 -7.77 0.74 -6.42
N SER A 267 -7.37 1.97 -6.08
CA SER A 267 -8.12 3.18 -6.46
C SER A 267 -8.15 3.44 -7.96
N GLU A 268 -7.07 3.10 -8.68
CA GLU A 268 -6.99 3.24 -10.14
C GLU A 268 -7.78 2.10 -10.81
N ILE A 269 -7.65 0.86 -10.30
CA ILE A 269 -8.44 -0.29 -10.77
C ILE A 269 -9.95 -0.04 -10.60
N GLN A 270 -10.35 0.52 -9.45
CA GLN A 270 -11.74 0.93 -9.19
C GLN A 270 -12.22 2.01 -10.15
N ALA A 271 -11.31 2.86 -10.62
CA ALA A 271 -11.64 3.97 -11.47
C ALA A 271 -11.74 3.61 -12.95
N LEU A 272 -11.31 2.41 -13.37
CA LEU A 272 -11.43 1.94 -14.74
C LEU A 272 -12.88 2.00 -15.22
N SER A 273 -13.08 2.31 -16.50
CA SER A 273 -14.40 2.38 -17.14
C SER A 273 -14.55 1.26 -18.17
N ALA A 274 -15.72 0.63 -18.23
CA ALA A 274 -16.07 -0.40 -19.19
C ALA A 274 -16.40 0.14 -20.59
N LYS A 275 -16.76 1.43 -20.69
CA LYS A 275 -17.20 2.04 -21.95
C LYS A 275 -16.03 2.51 -22.80
N GLU A 276 -16.20 2.51 -24.11
CA GLU A 276 -15.36 3.28 -25.02
C GLU A 276 -15.47 4.79 -24.72
N PRO A 277 -14.40 5.56 -24.92
CA PRO A 277 -13.08 5.17 -25.41
C PRO A 277 -12.13 4.65 -24.28
N TYR A 278 -12.65 4.32 -23.10
CA TYR A 278 -11.82 4.01 -21.92
C TYR A 278 -11.43 2.54 -21.79
N THR A 279 -12.26 1.61 -22.26
CA THR A 279 -11.85 0.21 -22.49
C THR A 279 -11.98 -0.08 -23.98
N VAL A 280 -10.87 -0.44 -24.63
CA VAL A 280 -10.82 -0.72 -26.07
C VAL A 280 -10.15 -2.09 -26.27
N PHE A 281 -10.84 -2.97 -26.99
CA PHE A 281 -10.33 -4.28 -27.36
C PHE A 281 -9.74 -4.21 -28.77
N HIS A 282 -8.46 -4.54 -28.90
CA HIS A 282 -7.79 -4.74 -30.18
C HIS A 282 -7.51 -6.22 -30.39
N ASP A 283 -7.02 -6.62 -31.56
CA ASP A 283 -6.72 -8.02 -31.86
C ASP A 283 -5.65 -8.61 -30.95
N ASN A 284 -4.58 -7.87 -30.66
CA ASN A 284 -3.45 -8.37 -29.87
C ASN A 284 -3.35 -7.79 -28.45
N ARG A 285 -4.31 -6.96 -28.02
CA ARG A 285 -4.25 -6.30 -26.69
C ARG A 285 -5.61 -5.77 -26.23
N VAL A 286 -5.68 -5.40 -24.96
CA VAL A 286 -6.74 -4.55 -24.40
C VAL A 286 -6.12 -3.30 -23.79
N VAL A 287 -6.75 -2.14 -24.02
CA VAL A 287 -6.32 -0.86 -23.45
C VAL A 287 -7.38 -0.41 -22.45
N LEU A 288 -6.97 -0.16 -21.20
CA LEU A 288 -7.83 0.31 -20.12
C LEU A 288 -7.42 1.71 -19.67
N ARG A 289 -8.41 2.55 -19.40
CA ARG A 289 -8.25 3.93 -18.91
C ARG A 289 -9.17 4.17 -17.71
N THR A 290 -8.73 5.03 -16.81
CA THR A 290 -9.59 5.52 -15.73
C THR A 290 -10.63 6.49 -16.28
N HIS A 291 -11.80 6.54 -15.66
CA HIS A 291 -12.81 7.55 -15.95
C HIS A 291 -12.27 8.98 -15.75
N PRO A 292 -12.62 9.98 -16.57
CA PRO A 292 -12.05 11.34 -16.50
C PRO A 292 -12.23 12.03 -15.15
N SER A 293 -13.35 11.77 -14.46
CA SER A 293 -13.60 12.33 -13.12
C SER A 293 -12.73 11.74 -12.01
N PHE A 294 -11.88 10.75 -12.30
CA PHE A 294 -10.97 10.18 -11.30
C PHE A 294 -9.67 10.97 -11.21
N LEU A 295 -9.32 11.38 -9.99
CA LEU A 295 -8.04 12.02 -9.72
C LEU A 295 -7.03 11.02 -9.10
N PRO A 296 -5.96 10.63 -9.83
CA PRO A 296 -4.89 9.75 -9.33
C PRO A 296 -4.17 10.39 -8.14
N LYS A 297 -3.47 9.61 -7.28
CA LYS A 297 -2.84 10.11 -6.04
C LYS A 297 -1.91 11.31 -6.26
N VAL A 298 -1.19 11.29 -7.37
CA VAL A 298 -0.39 12.40 -7.88
C VAL A 298 -1.16 12.93 -9.08
N VAL A 299 -1.53 14.21 -9.07
CA VAL A 299 -2.24 14.85 -10.19
C VAL A 299 -1.17 15.45 -11.10
N SER A 300 -0.93 14.82 -12.23
CA SER A 300 -0.10 15.34 -13.31
C SER A 300 -0.62 14.79 -14.63
N GLU A 301 -0.26 15.44 -15.74
CA GLU A 301 -0.67 15.00 -17.08
C GLU A 301 -0.37 13.52 -17.32
N PHE A 302 0.87 13.09 -17.03
CA PHE A 302 1.28 11.68 -17.06
C PHE A 302 0.32 10.78 -16.26
N HIS A 303 0.06 11.07 -14.98
CA HIS A 303 -0.74 10.19 -14.14
C HIS A 303 -2.22 10.13 -14.54
N ILE A 304 -2.76 11.21 -15.12
CA ILE A 304 -4.15 11.29 -15.56
C ILE A 304 -4.34 10.54 -16.89
N ASN A 305 -3.40 10.70 -17.82
CA ASN A 305 -3.51 10.20 -19.18
C ASN A 305 -2.88 8.81 -19.38
N GLN A 306 -2.13 8.29 -18.41
CA GLN A 306 -1.45 7.01 -18.53
C GLN A 306 -2.45 5.85 -18.69
N THR A 307 -2.39 5.21 -19.86
CA THR A 307 -3.17 4.01 -20.15
C THR A 307 -2.57 2.76 -19.48
N ILE A 308 -3.40 1.73 -19.35
CA ILE A 308 -2.97 0.37 -19.02
C ILE A 308 -3.14 -0.46 -20.30
N THR A 309 -2.04 -0.78 -20.96
CA THR A 309 -2.04 -1.62 -22.16
C THR A 309 -1.63 -3.03 -21.77
N LEU A 310 -2.47 -4.01 -22.06
CA LEU A 310 -2.28 -5.40 -21.68
C LEU A 310 -2.32 -6.27 -22.93
N PRO A 311 -1.19 -6.86 -23.36
CA PRO A 311 -1.15 -7.71 -24.53
C PRO A 311 -1.93 -9.01 -24.30
N THR A 312 -2.34 -9.63 -25.40
CA THR A 312 -2.86 -11.00 -25.40
C THR A 312 -1.80 -11.98 -24.93
N PHE A 313 -2.22 -13.01 -24.22
CA PHE A 313 -1.35 -14.05 -23.68
C PHE A 313 -1.70 -15.40 -24.29
N PHE A 314 -0.77 -15.98 -25.07
CA PHE A 314 -0.98 -17.19 -25.87
C PHE A 314 -2.24 -17.12 -26.76
N PRO A 315 -2.34 -16.16 -27.70
CA PRO A 315 -3.57 -15.93 -28.48
C PRO A 315 -4.01 -17.13 -29.34
N ASN A 316 -3.05 -17.94 -29.81
CA ASN A 316 -3.28 -19.14 -30.62
C ASN A 316 -2.62 -20.35 -29.93
N PRO A 317 -3.23 -20.91 -28.89
CA PRO A 317 -2.60 -21.99 -28.13
C PRO A 317 -2.77 -23.35 -28.84
N GLU A 318 -1.66 -23.99 -29.19
CA GLU A 318 -1.66 -25.26 -29.91
C GLU A 318 -1.51 -26.43 -28.94
N THR A 319 -0.62 -26.29 -27.97
CA THR A 319 -0.33 -27.35 -27.00
C THR A 319 -1.24 -27.30 -25.76
N PRO A 320 -1.40 -28.41 -25.00
CA PRO A 320 -2.13 -28.39 -23.74
C PRO A 320 -1.57 -27.38 -22.71
N ALA A 321 -0.25 -27.20 -22.69
CA ALA A 321 0.40 -26.23 -21.81
C ALA A 321 0.05 -24.79 -22.19
N GLU A 322 0.08 -24.46 -23.48
CA GLU A 322 -0.33 -23.15 -23.97
C GLU A 322 -1.81 -22.90 -23.74
N LYS A 323 -2.67 -23.90 -23.90
CA LYS A 323 -4.11 -23.79 -23.59
C LYS A 323 -4.35 -23.48 -22.12
N ALA A 324 -3.57 -24.10 -21.23
CA ALA A 324 -3.61 -23.78 -19.80
C ALA A 324 -3.15 -22.33 -19.56
N LEU A 325 -2.03 -21.90 -20.14
CA LEU A 325 -1.52 -20.52 -20.00
C LEU A 325 -2.47 -19.48 -20.59
N HIS A 326 -3.10 -19.76 -21.75
CA HIS A 326 -4.12 -18.91 -22.37
C HIS A 326 -5.34 -18.70 -21.47
N SER A 327 -5.59 -19.57 -20.49
CA SER A 327 -6.62 -19.32 -19.47
C SER A 327 -6.36 -18.11 -18.59
N LEU A 328 -5.12 -17.60 -18.57
CA LEU A 328 -4.74 -16.36 -17.88
C LEU A 328 -4.83 -15.13 -18.81
N ASP A 329 -5.23 -15.29 -20.08
CA ASP A 329 -5.37 -14.17 -21.02
C ASP A 329 -6.41 -13.16 -20.52
N LEU A 330 -5.92 -11.99 -20.12
CA LEU A 330 -6.75 -10.98 -19.50
C LEU A 330 -7.75 -10.36 -20.50
N LYS A 331 -7.39 -10.30 -21.79
CA LYS A 331 -8.32 -9.86 -22.84
C LYS A 331 -9.54 -10.79 -22.89
N ARG A 332 -9.32 -12.11 -22.97
CA ARG A 332 -10.39 -13.13 -22.89
C ARG A 332 -11.19 -13.00 -21.61
N VAL A 333 -10.53 -12.93 -20.45
CA VAL A 333 -11.21 -12.84 -19.15
C VAL A 333 -12.11 -11.61 -19.07
N LEU A 334 -11.64 -10.44 -19.54
CA LEU A 334 -12.43 -9.21 -19.54
C LEU A 334 -13.61 -9.27 -20.52
N LYS A 335 -13.46 -9.90 -21.69
CA LYS A 335 -14.57 -10.11 -22.62
C LYS A 335 -15.70 -10.91 -21.95
N PHE A 336 -15.39 -12.07 -21.36
CA PHE A 336 -16.38 -12.89 -20.65
C PHE A 336 -17.00 -12.15 -19.46
N TYR A 337 -16.21 -11.40 -18.70
CA TYR A 337 -16.70 -10.64 -17.56
C TYR A 337 -17.65 -9.51 -17.97
N LEU A 338 -17.32 -8.75 -19.03
CA LEU A 338 -18.16 -7.68 -19.53
C LEU A 338 -19.47 -8.22 -20.12
N ASP A 339 -19.41 -9.33 -20.85
CA ASP A 339 -20.58 -10.02 -21.37
C ASP A 339 -21.52 -10.49 -20.23
N LYS A 340 -20.97 -11.23 -19.26
CA LYS A 340 -21.73 -11.77 -18.12
C LYS A 340 -22.28 -10.70 -17.17
N THR A 341 -21.73 -9.48 -17.20
CA THR A 341 -22.23 -8.35 -16.42
C THR A 341 -23.11 -7.39 -17.22
N LYS A 342 -23.29 -7.60 -18.52
CA LYS A 342 -23.97 -6.66 -19.42
C LYS A 342 -25.41 -6.35 -18.97
N SER A 343 -26.20 -7.38 -18.69
CA SER A 343 -27.62 -7.26 -18.32
C SER A 343 -27.86 -6.65 -16.94
N ILE A 344 -26.92 -6.86 -16.01
CA ILE A 344 -27.07 -6.41 -14.62
C ILE A 344 -26.43 -5.04 -14.38
N ARG A 345 -25.70 -4.46 -15.33
CA ARG A 345 -24.84 -3.30 -15.09
C ARG A 345 -25.62 -1.98 -15.06
N HIS A 346 -25.44 -1.22 -13.98
CA HIS A 346 -25.99 0.14 -13.81
C HIS A 346 -24.90 1.22 -13.78
N SER A 347 -23.63 0.84 -14.00
CA SER A 347 -22.49 1.76 -13.94
C SER A 347 -21.53 1.57 -15.11
N ASN A 348 -20.94 2.68 -15.56
CA ASN A 348 -19.86 2.68 -16.54
C ASN A 348 -18.52 2.20 -15.97
N ARG A 349 -18.38 2.00 -14.65
CA ARG A 349 -17.12 1.48 -14.05
C ARG A 349 -16.86 0.05 -14.49
N LEU A 350 -15.62 -0.32 -14.80
CA LEU A 350 -15.27 -1.67 -15.27
C LEU A 350 -15.86 -2.74 -14.34
N PHE A 351 -15.61 -2.61 -13.04
CA PHE A 351 -16.07 -3.56 -12.03
C PHE A 351 -17.40 -3.14 -11.37
N VAL A 352 -18.37 -4.07 -11.34
CA VAL A 352 -19.69 -3.88 -10.71
C VAL A 352 -19.94 -4.97 -9.67
N ASN A 353 -20.71 -4.67 -8.63
CA ASN A 353 -21.01 -5.66 -7.60
C ASN A 353 -21.94 -6.76 -8.17
N TYR A 354 -21.74 -7.98 -7.69
CA TYR A 354 -22.57 -9.15 -8.03
C TYR A 354 -23.42 -9.64 -6.84
N GLY A 355 -23.41 -8.91 -5.72
CA GLY A 355 -24.14 -9.28 -4.49
C GLY A 355 -25.53 -8.67 -4.45
N HIS A 356 -26.50 -9.44 -3.95
CA HIS A 356 -27.94 -9.19 -4.00
C HIS A 356 -28.37 -7.71 -3.88
N LEU A 357 -27.94 -7.01 -2.83
CA LEU A 357 -28.40 -5.65 -2.52
C LEU A 357 -27.86 -4.53 -3.43
N ARG A 358 -26.76 -4.78 -4.14
CA ARG A 358 -26.05 -3.73 -4.93
C ARG A 358 -25.65 -4.24 -6.30
N THR A 359 -26.31 -5.29 -6.77
CA THR A 359 -26.02 -5.92 -8.06
C THR A 359 -25.99 -4.85 -9.15
N GLY A 360 -24.94 -4.83 -9.97
CA GLY A 360 -24.83 -3.86 -11.06
C GLY A 360 -24.25 -2.49 -10.72
N GLU A 361 -24.24 -2.11 -9.44
CA GLU A 361 -23.64 -0.86 -8.99
C GLU A 361 -22.12 -0.89 -9.07
N ALA A 362 -21.49 0.28 -9.15
CA ALA A 362 -20.03 0.41 -9.13
C ALA A 362 -19.39 -0.26 -7.90
N ALA A 363 -18.37 -1.08 -8.12
CA ALA A 363 -17.60 -1.64 -7.02
C ALA A 363 -16.78 -0.57 -6.31
N SER A 364 -16.85 -0.54 -4.97
CA SER A 364 -16.01 0.36 -4.17
C SER A 364 -14.54 -0.10 -4.13
N LYS A 365 -13.61 0.81 -3.77
CA LYS A 365 -12.18 0.45 -3.56
C LYS A 365 -12.03 -0.66 -2.51
N ARG A 366 -12.85 -0.63 -1.46
CA ARG A 366 -12.88 -1.66 -0.41
C ARG A 366 -13.39 -2.99 -0.95
N THR A 367 -14.38 -2.97 -1.84
CA THR A 367 -14.91 -4.17 -2.48
C THR A 367 -13.87 -4.83 -3.39
N ILE A 368 -13.22 -4.07 -4.27
CA ILE A 368 -12.18 -4.63 -5.16
C ILE A 368 -11.01 -5.18 -4.34
N SER A 369 -10.58 -4.46 -3.29
CA SER A 369 -9.57 -4.97 -2.35
C SER A 369 -9.97 -6.31 -1.73
N ARG A 370 -11.25 -6.45 -1.31
CA ARG A 370 -11.77 -7.71 -0.78
C ARG A 370 -11.73 -8.82 -1.83
N TRP A 371 -12.17 -8.57 -3.07
CA TRP A 371 -12.15 -9.58 -4.13
C TRP A 371 -10.74 -10.08 -4.46
N ILE A 372 -9.75 -9.18 -4.53
CA ILE A 372 -8.35 -9.56 -4.74
C ILE A 372 -7.86 -10.47 -3.61
N VAL A 373 -8.18 -10.12 -2.35
CA VAL A 373 -7.79 -10.94 -1.19
C VAL A 373 -8.55 -12.27 -1.17
N SER A 374 -9.85 -12.27 -1.46
CA SER A 374 -10.67 -13.48 -1.55
C SER A 374 -10.18 -14.43 -2.64
N CYS A 375 -9.74 -13.90 -3.78
CA CYS A 375 -9.10 -14.69 -4.84
C CYS A 375 -7.85 -15.42 -4.33
N ILE A 376 -6.95 -14.71 -3.65
CA ILE A 376 -5.73 -15.31 -3.06
C ILE A 376 -6.09 -16.37 -2.01
N VAL A 377 -7.01 -16.05 -1.09
CA VAL A 377 -7.42 -17.00 -0.04
C VAL A 377 -8.06 -18.24 -0.63
N ASN A 378 -8.97 -18.07 -1.59
CA ASN A 378 -9.67 -19.18 -2.23
C ASN A 378 -8.73 -20.08 -3.04
N THR A 379 -7.78 -19.51 -3.79
CA THR A 379 -6.78 -20.31 -4.51
C THR A 379 -5.86 -21.10 -3.57
N TYR A 380 -5.53 -20.56 -2.40
CA TYR A 380 -4.79 -21.30 -1.37
C TYR A 380 -5.58 -22.46 -0.78
N GLN A 381 -6.87 -22.25 -0.50
CA GLN A 381 -7.77 -23.32 -0.06
C GLN A 381 -7.85 -24.44 -1.11
N LEU A 382 -8.03 -24.09 -2.39
CA LEU A 382 -8.04 -25.04 -3.51
C LEU A 382 -6.68 -25.73 -3.74
N ALA A 383 -5.59 -25.17 -3.21
CA ALA A 383 -4.26 -25.76 -3.25
C ALA A 383 -3.96 -26.63 -2.02
N ASN A 384 -4.87 -26.71 -1.04
CA ASN A 384 -4.60 -27.31 0.26
C ASN A 384 -3.32 -26.74 0.90
N ARG A 385 -3.14 -25.41 0.81
CA ARG A 385 -2.00 -24.68 1.37
C ARG A 385 -2.48 -23.67 2.40
N GLN A 386 -1.73 -23.56 3.51
CA GLN A 386 -2.01 -22.59 4.56
C GLN A 386 -1.36 -21.23 4.27
N LEU A 387 -2.09 -20.14 4.53
CA LEU A 387 -1.55 -18.78 4.54
C LEU A 387 -1.06 -18.44 5.95
N LEU A 388 0.18 -17.98 6.07
CA LEU A 388 0.78 -17.57 7.35
C LEU A 388 0.11 -16.32 7.95
N ALA A 389 -0.44 -15.46 7.08
CA ALA A 389 -1.17 -14.27 7.49
C ALA A 389 -2.16 -13.84 6.39
N ARG A 390 -3.14 -13.02 6.76
CA ARG A 390 -4.12 -12.50 5.81
C ARG A 390 -3.43 -11.63 4.73
N PRO A 391 -3.60 -11.94 3.43
CA PRO A 391 -3.04 -11.14 2.35
C PRO A 391 -3.61 -9.71 2.33
N LYS A 392 -2.83 -8.78 1.80
CA LYS A 392 -3.27 -7.41 1.51
C LYS A 392 -3.35 -7.22 0.00
N ALA A 393 -4.44 -6.67 -0.53
CA ALA A 393 -4.55 -6.38 -1.96
C ALA A 393 -3.40 -5.52 -2.48
N HIS A 394 -2.90 -4.57 -1.68
CA HIS A 394 -1.76 -3.72 -2.07
C HIS A 394 -0.47 -4.50 -2.36
N SER A 395 -0.32 -5.71 -1.80
CA SER A 395 0.86 -6.56 -2.03
C SER A 395 0.97 -7.08 -3.46
N THR A 396 -0.11 -7.10 -4.24
CA THR A 396 -0.05 -7.49 -5.66
C THR A 396 0.85 -6.57 -6.46
N ARG A 397 0.95 -5.28 -6.09
CA ARG A 397 1.86 -4.33 -6.76
C ARG A 397 3.32 -4.72 -6.61
N GLY A 398 3.73 -5.11 -5.41
CA GLY A 398 5.08 -5.60 -5.15
C GLY A 398 5.34 -6.91 -5.88
N LYS A 399 4.43 -7.89 -5.75
CA LYS A 399 4.55 -9.18 -6.45
C LYS A 399 4.61 -9.03 -7.98
N ALA A 400 3.79 -8.16 -8.56
CA ALA A 400 3.79 -7.86 -10.00
C ALA A 400 5.13 -7.26 -10.45
N ALA A 401 5.59 -6.20 -9.77
CA ALA A 401 6.81 -5.50 -10.14
C ALA A 401 8.06 -6.36 -9.91
N THR A 402 8.14 -7.10 -8.80
CA THR A 402 9.22 -8.06 -8.57
C THR A 402 9.20 -9.20 -9.59
N ALA A 403 8.03 -9.74 -9.94
CA ALA A 403 7.95 -10.76 -10.99
C ALA A 403 8.43 -10.22 -12.35
N ALA A 404 8.04 -9.00 -12.72
CA ALA A 404 8.52 -8.35 -13.95
C ALA A 404 10.04 -8.15 -13.94
N LEU A 405 10.60 -7.70 -12.82
CA LEU A 405 12.05 -7.54 -12.64
C LEU A 405 12.79 -8.87 -12.83
N LEU A 406 12.32 -9.94 -12.19
CA LEU A 406 12.90 -11.28 -12.29
C LEU A 406 12.78 -11.88 -13.70
N ASN A 407 11.89 -11.35 -14.54
CA ASN A 407 11.75 -11.69 -15.96
C ASN A 407 12.43 -10.66 -16.88
N ASN A 408 13.42 -9.92 -16.37
CA ASN A 408 14.26 -8.96 -17.11
C ASN A 408 13.50 -7.80 -17.76
N VAL A 409 12.33 -7.42 -17.24
CA VAL A 409 11.67 -6.18 -17.68
C VAL A 409 12.46 -4.98 -17.15
N PRO A 410 12.81 -3.99 -17.99
CA PRO A 410 13.53 -2.80 -17.54
C PRO A 410 12.81 -2.07 -16.41
N ILE A 411 13.55 -1.66 -15.37
CA ILE A 411 12.99 -1.01 -14.18
C ILE A 411 12.24 0.28 -14.54
N SER A 412 12.69 1.01 -15.57
CA SER A 412 12.01 2.19 -16.10
C SER A 412 10.58 1.88 -16.57
N GLU A 413 10.40 0.79 -17.31
CA GLU A 413 9.09 0.32 -17.78
C GLU A 413 8.22 -0.18 -16.63
N ILE A 414 8.80 -0.87 -15.64
CA ILE A 414 8.09 -1.27 -14.41
C ILE A 414 7.58 -0.02 -13.67
N CYS A 415 8.42 1.00 -13.49
CA CYS A 415 8.05 2.25 -12.82
C CYS A 415 6.96 3.01 -13.57
N LYS A 416 7.06 3.08 -14.90
CA LYS A 416 6.05 3.67 -15.78
C LYS A 416 4.71 2.95 -15.66
N ALA A 417 4.71 1.62 -15.77
CA ALA A 417 3.52 0.79 -15.66
C ALA A 417 2.83 0.92 -14.28
N ALA A 418 3.63 0.93 -13.21
CA ALA A 418 3.14 1.01 -11.83
C ALA A 418 2.82 2.44 -11.35
N THR A 419 3.06 3.46 -12.18
CA THR A 419 2.97 4.91 -11.84
C THR A 419 3.78 5.31 -10.61
N TRP A 420 5.07 4.96 -10.65
CA TRP A 420 6.06 5.40 -9.67
C TRP A 420 6.91 6.55 -10.22
N LYS A 421 7.18 7.53 -9.35
CA LYS A 421 8.01 8.70 -9.68
C LYS A 421 9.47 8.33 -9.90
N SER A 422 9.96 7.27 -9.24
CA SER A 422 11.37 6.91 -9.27
C SER A 422 11.61 5.44 -8.94
N VAL A 423 12.77 4.94 -9.38
CA VAL A 423 13.32 3.62 -8.99
C VAL A 423 13.39 3.48 -7.48
N HIS A 424 13.77 4.53 -6.75
CA HIS A 424 13.84 4.51 -5.28
C HIS A 424 12.48 4.17 -4.64
N THR A 425 11.37 4.60 -5.26
CA THR A 425 10.04 4.22 -4.77
C THR A 425 9.82 2.72 -4.88
N PHE A 426 10.25 2.11 -5.98
CA PHE A 426 10.17 0.67 -6.18
C PHE A 426 11.08 -0.08 -5.21
N THR A 427 12.38 0.19 -5.23
CA THR A 427 13.38 -0.55 -4.44
C THR A 427 13.12 -0.48 -2.94
N ARG A 428 12.67 0.67 -2.42
CA ARG A 428 12.42 0.85 -0.99
C ARG A 428 11.11 0.26 -0.48
N HIS A 429 10.07 0.22 -1.31
CA HIS A 429 8.70 -0.05 -0.84
C HIS A 429 8.00 -1.23 -1.49
N TYR A 430 8.49 -1.71 -2.64
CA TYR A 430 7.77 -2.70 -3.45
C TYR A 430 8.65 -3.83 -3.97
N CYS A 431 9.95 -3.60 -4.17
CA CYS A 431 10.88 -4.68 -4.45
C CYS A 431 10.88 -5.61 -3.24
N LEU A 432 10.30 -6.78 -3.44
CA LEU A 432 10.31 -7.84 -2.45
C LEU A 432 11.67 -8.52 -2.55
N ASP A 433 12.37 -8.59 -1.42
CA ASP A 433 13.63 -9.28 -1.28
C ASP A 433 13.47 -10.70 -1.84
N SER A 434 14.10 -10.94 -2.99
CA SER A 434 14.43 -12.29 -3.48
C SER A 434 15.77 -12.75 -2.91
N ASP A 435 16.26 -12.02 -1.90
CA ASP A 435 17.63 -12.03 -1.37
C ASP A 435 18.03 -13.38 -0.80
N ALA A 436 17.08 -14.30 -0.54
CA ALA A 436 17.40 -15.68 -0.23
C ALA A 436 18.32 -16.33 -1.30
N SER A 437 18.27 -15.92 -2.57
CA SER A 437 19.20 -16.43 -3.59
C SER A 437 20.53 -15.69 -3.65
N ALA A 438 20.56 -14.40 -3.34
CA ALA A 438 21.79 -13.60 -3.36
C ALA A 438 22.61 -13.83 -2.09
N ASP A 439 21.96 -13.84 -0.93
CA ASP A 439 22.58 -14.17 0.35
C ASP A 439 23.05 -15.63 0.38
N ALA A 440 22.30 -16.56 -0.24
CA ALA A 440 22.76 -17.93 -0.40
C ALA A 440 23.96 -18.03 -1.35
N GLN A 441 24.04 -17.20 -2.39
CA GLN A 441 25.22 -17.14 -3.27
C GLN A 441 26.42 -16.54 -2.54
N VAL A 442 26.23 -15.49 -1.75
CA VAL A 442 27.27 -14.91 -0.89
C VAL A 442 27.74 -15.96 0.12
N GLY A 443 26.83 -16.60 0.85
CA GLY A 443 27.16 -17.67 1.79
C GLY A 443 27.88 -18.84 1.11
N GLN A 444 27.42 -19.28 -0.05
CA GLN A 444 28.10 -20.33 -0.83
C GLN A 444 29.48 -19.90 -1.30
N ALA A 445 29.66 -18.65 -1.76
CA ALA A 445 30.95 -18.12 -2.18
C ALA A 445 31.91 -17.97 -1.00
N SER A 446 31.44 -17.45 0.14
CA SER A 446 32.21 -17.33 1.38
C SER A 446 32.67 -18.69 1.90
N LEU A 447 31.83 -19.72 1.80
CA LEU A 447 32.20 -21.08 2.20
C LEU A 447 33.10 -21.79 1.19
N ARG A 448 32.98 -21.49 -0.11
CA ARG A 448 33.85 -22.07 -1.15
C ARG A 448 35.31 -21.63 -1.03
N ASN A 449 35.57 -20.42 -0.52
CA ASN A 449 36.94 -19.93 -0.28
C ASN A 449 37.61 -20.55 0.97
N LEU A 450 36.90 -21.30 1.80
CA LEU A 450 37.47 -21.93 3.00
C LEU A 450 38.06 -23.33 2.72
N PHE A 451 37.93 -23.84 1.49
CA PHE A 451 38.40 -25.18 1.08
C PHE A 451 39.17 -25.18 -0.25
N ALA A 452 39.63 -24.01 -0.71
CA ALA A 452 40.56 -23.85 -1.81
C ALA A 452 41.89 -23.32 -1.25
#